data_AF-A0A934YIR6-F1
#
_entry.id   AF-A0A934YIR6-F1
#
_cell.length_a   1.000
_cell.length_b   1.000
_cell.length_c   1.000
_cell.angle_alpha   90.00
_cell.angle_beta   90.00
_cell.angle_gamma   90.00
#
_symmetry.space_group_name_H-M   'P 1'
#
loop_
_entity.id
_entity.type
_entity.pdbx_description
1 polymer ?
#
loop_
_entity_poly.entity_id
_entity_poly.type
_entity_poly.pdbx_seq_one_letter_code
_entity_poly.pdbx_strand_id
1 'polypeptide(L)'
;MDPVELRASLRVLLAVAQVDGDVDHDERHLLSGIGSQLNVRVRPDERVDLPASLAALRSDEARELTFRAAVAMANVDGRCSPQEHSLLMRIRAELALPDAVPLEVMEEEWAHRMQETRARIDRISDKFLDEMAARETVLSQEAYERMVADLERKKDALLRDAVSSSE
;
A
#
# COMPACT_ATOMS: atom_id res chain seq x y z
N MET A 1 6.77 8.12 16.61
CA MET A 1 5.65 7.20 16.94
C MET A 1 6.08 6.08 17.90
N ASP A 2 5.27 5.78 18.93
CA ASP A 2 5.56 4.68 19.87
C ASP A 2 5.14 3.29 19.32
N PRO A 3 5.59 2.16 19.90
CA PRO A 3 5.25 0.82 19.41
C PRO A 3 3.77 0.44 19.48
N VAL A 4 2.99 1.06 20.37
CA VAL A 4 1.55 0.83 20.52
C VAL A 4 0.80 1.53 19.39
N GLU A 5 1.12 2.81 19.16
CA GLU A 5 0.58 3.59 18.05
C GLU A 5 0.93 2.97 16.71
N LEU A 6 2.17 2.54 16.53
CA LEU A 6 2.62 1.87 15.31
C LEU A 6 1.82 0.59 15.00
N ARG A 7 1.53 -0.23 16.03
CA ARG A 7 0.68 -1.42 15.87
C ARG A 7 -0.76 -1.04 15.59
N ALA A 8 -1.24 0.04 16.19
CA ALA A 8 -2.57 0.57 15.92
C ALA A 8 -2.70 1.08 14.48
N SER A 9 -1.70 1.81 13.97
CA SER A 9 -1.64 2.24 12.58
C SER A 9 -1.75 1.05 11.63
N LEU A 10 -0.96 0.00 11.86
CA LEU A 10 -1.00 -1.19 11.03
C LEU A 10 -2.36 -1.90 11.05
N ARG A 11 -3.05 -1.89 12.18
CA ARG A 11 -4.43 -2.41 12.28
C ARG A 11 -5.43 -1.55 11.52
N VAL A 12 -5.29 -0.23 11.58
CA VAL A 12 -6.11 0.68 10.76
C VAL A 12 -5.91 0.39 9.28
N LEU A 13 -4.66 0.21 8.83
CA LEU A 13 -4.37 -0.15 7.43
C LEU A 13 -4.97 -1.49 7.03
N LEU A 14 -4.90 -2.50 7.91
CA LEU A 14 -5.56 -3.78 7.68
C LEU A 14 -7.08 -3.64 7.59
N ALA A 15 -7.70 -2.82 8.42
CA ALA A 15 -9.15 -2.58 8.37
C ALA A 15 -9.58 -1.89 7.06
N VAL A 16 -8.75 -1.00 6.52
CA VAL A 16 -8.98 -0.37 5.22
C VAL A 16 -8.95 -1.41 4.11
N ALA A 17 -7.89 -2.21 4.07
CA ALA A 17 -7.71 -3.26 3.06
C ALA A 17 -8.73 -4.42 3.15
N GLN A 18 -9.52 -4.50 4.24
CA GLN A 18 -10.55 -5.53 4.42
C GLN A 18 -11.96 -5.03 4.11
N VAL A 19 -12.14 -3.74 3.80
CA VAL A 19 -13.47 -3.11 3.82
C VAL A 19 -14.42 -3.64 2.76
N ASP A 20 -13.89 -4.08 1.61
CA ASP A 20 -14.63 -4.66 0.50
C ASP A 20 -14.79 -6.19 0.60
N GLY A 21 -14.10 -6.82 1.56
CA GLY A 21 -14.28 -8.20 1.97
C GLY A 21 -13.09 -9.12 1.71
N ASP A 22 -12.12 -8.73 0.87
CA ASP A 22 -10.93 -9.53 0.57
C ASP A 22 -9.70 -8.65 0.35
N VAL A 23 -8.67 -8.85 1.18
CA VAL A 23 -7.37 -8.19 0.98
C VAL A 23 -6.72 -8.75 -0.28
N ASP A 24 -6.44 -7.92 -1.27
CA ASP A 24 -5.90 -8.35 -2.57
C ASP A 24 -4.39 -8.68 -2.53
N HIS A 25 -3.78 -8.94 -3.69
CA HIS A 25 -2.34 -9.26 -3.75
C HIS A 25 -1.45 -8.08 -3.37
N ASP A 26 -1.76 -6.88 -3.86
CA ASP A 26 -0.92 -5.69 -3.70
C ASP A 26 -1.05 -5.15 -2.28
N GLU A 27 -2.24 -5.15 -1.71
CA GLU A 27 -2.51 -4.81 -0.31
C GLU A 27 -1.81 -5.77 0.66
N ARG A 28 -1.87 -7.10 0.40
CA ARG A 28 -1.13 -8.09 1.19
C ARG A 28 0.36 -7.85 1.12
N HIS A 29 0.89 -7.57 -0.06
CA HIS A 29 2.31 -7.31 -0.25
C HIS A 29 2.74 -6.07 0.54
N LEU A 30 1.96 -4.99 0.48
CA LEU A 30 2.23 -3.75 1.21
C LEU A 30 2.15 -3.95 2.73
N LEU A 31 1.09 -4.59 3.23
CA LEU A 31 0.93 -4.93 4.66
C LEU A 31 2.05 -5.84 5.17
N SER A 32 2.47 -6.83 4.39
CA SER A 32 3.57 -7.74 4.74
C SER A 32 4.91 -7.02 4.77
N GLY A 33 5.14 -6.10 3.81
CA GLY A 33 6.34 -5.26 3.76
C GLY A 33 6.46 -4.38 5.00
N ILE A 34 5.38 -3.67 5.34
CA ILE A 34 5.32 -2.83 6.54
C ILE A 34 5.48 -3.69 7.81
N GLY A 35 4.73 -4.80 7.92
CA GLY A 35 4.81 -5.70 9.05
C GLY A 35 6.23 -6.24 9.30
N SER A 36 6.94 -6.62 8.24
CA SER A 36 8.32 -7.09 8.30
C SER A 36 9.28 -6.03 8.82
N GLN A 37 9.18 -4.79 8.32
CA GLN A 37 10.02 -3.67 8.79
C GLN A 37 9.81 -3.38 10.28
N LEU A 38 8.59 -3.60 10.77
CA LEU A 38 8.19 -3.30 12.13
C LEU A 38 8.31 -4.49 13.09
N ASN A 39 8.75 -5.66 12.60
CA ASN A 39 8.71 -6.93 13.33
C ASN A 39 7.31 -7.24 13.91
N VAL A 40 6.25 -6.88 13.16
CA VAL A 40 4.85 -7.17 13.50
C VAL A 40 4.28 -8.12 12.45
N ARG A 41 3.78 -9.27 12.90
CA ARG A 41 3.10 -10.20 12.00
C ARG A 41 1.68 -9.70 11.72
N VAL A 42 1.40 -9.37 10.46
CA VAL A 42 0.04 -9.06 9.99
C VAL A 42 -0.59 -10.35 9.48
N ARG A 43 -1.84 -10.60 9.90
CA ARG A 43 -2.65 -11.70 9.38
C ARG A 43 -3.81 -11.08 8.58
N PRO A 44 -3.89 -11.29 7.25
CA PRO A 44 -4.93 -10.69 6.41
C PRO A 44 -6.36 -11.06 6.82
N ASP A 45 -6.53 -12.15 7.56
CA ASP A 45 -7.80 -12.67 8.09
C ASP A 45 -8.08 -12.24 9.55
N GLU A 46 -7.18 -11.48 10.18
CA GLU A 46 -7.37 -10.99 11.54
C GLU A 46 -8.50 -9.95 11.58
N ARG A 47 -9.46 -10.17 12.48
CA ARG A 47 -10.52 -9.19 12.73
C ARG A 47 -9.94 -7.96 13.44
N VAL A 48 -10.13 -6.79 12.83
CA VAL A 48 -9.70 -5.52 13.42
C VAL A 48 -10.82 -4.89 14.24
N ASP A 49 -10.53 -4.59 15.51
CA ASP A 49 -11.30 -3.61 16.28
C ASP A 49 -10.83 -2.21 15.91
N LEU A 50 -11.49 -1.62 14.91
CA LEU A 50 -11.11 -0.32 14.37
C LEU A 50 -11.26 0.80 15.41
N PRO A 51 -12.38 0.93 16.16
CA PRO A 51 -12.50 1.93 17.23
C PRO A 51 -11.39 1.85 18.27
N ALA A 52 -11.04 0.64 18.73
CA ALA A 52 -9.95 0.47 19.70
C ALA A 52 -8.58 0.86 19.12
N SER A 53 -8.36 0.57 17.83
CA SER A 53 -7.12 0.93 17.14
C SER A 53 -7.01 2.45 16.95
N LEU A 54 -8.08 3.13 16.54
CA LEU A 54 -8.09 4.58 16.39
C LEU A 54 -7.90 5.28 17.75
N ALA A 55 -8.51 4.78 18.82
CA ALA A 55 -8.32 5.30 20.18
C ALA A 55 -6.88 5.13 20.71
N ALA A 56 -6.11 4.19 20.16
CA ALA A 56 -4.71 3.99 20.52
C ALA A 56 -3.76 4.99 19.85
N LEU A 57 -4.21 5.75 18.84
CA LEU A 57 -3.44 6.79 18.16
C LEU A 57 -3.57 8.12 18.94
N ARG A 58 -2.55 8.42 19.75
CA ARG A 58 -2.62 9.50 20.75
C ARG A 58 -1.95 10.78 20.27
N SER A 59 -0.83 10.66 19.58
CA SER A 59 -0.06 11.77 19.04
C SER A 59 -0.65 12.26 17.72
N ASP A 60 -0.61 13.57 17.50
CA ASP A 60 -1.07 14.18 16.25
C ASP A 60 -0.29 13.63 15.04
N GLU A 61 1.02 13.43 15.22
CA GLU A 61 1.90 12.77 14.25
C GLU A 61 1.38 11.37 13.87
N ALA A 62 1.03 10.53 14.85
CA ALA A 62 0.53 9.18 14.57
C ALA A 62 -0.82 9.20 13.85
N ARG A 63 -1.71 10.13 14.22
CA ARG A 63 -3.02 10.27 13.57
C ARG A 63 -2.88 10.69 12.12
N GLU A 64 -2.07 11.70 11.85
CA GLU A 64 -1.84 12.23 10.51
C GLU A 64 -1.15 11.19 9.61
N LEU A 65 -0.05 10.59 10.08
CA LEU A 65 0.66 9.58 9.31
C LEU A 65 -0.20 8.35 9.04
N THR A 66 -0.97 7.89 10.04
CA THR A 66 -1.89 6.75 9.86
C THR A 66 -2.96 7.08 8.83
N PHE A 67 -3.54 8.28 8.87
CA PHE A 67 -4.56 8.67 7.91
C PHE A 67 -4.00 8.78 6.49
N ARG A 68 -2.84 9.41 6.30
CA ARG A 68 -2.19 9.48 4.99
C ARG A 68 -1.86 8.09 4.45
N ALA A 69 -1.37 7.19 5.32
CA ALA A 69 -1.13 5.80 4.95
C ALA A 69 -2.43 5.03 4.64
N ALA A 70 -3.54 5.33 5.33
CA ALA A 70 -4.84 4.74 5.05
C ALA A 70 -5.37 5.17 3.67
N VAL A 71 -5.24 6.45 3.31
CA VAL A 71 -5.58 6.93 1.96
C VAL A 71 -4.72 6.23 0.91
N ALA A 72 -3.41 6.10 1.16
CA ALA A 72 -2.50 5.37 0.27
C ALA A 72 -2.90 3.90 0.08
N MET A 73 -3.26 3.22 1.18
CA MET A 73 -3.73 1.83 1.15
C MET A 73 -4.99 1.68 0.30
N ALA A 74 -6.00 2.51 0.55
CA ALA A 74 -7.26 2.52 -0.19
C ALA A 74 -7.13 2.90 -1.66
N ASN A 75 -5.94 3.31 -2.12
CA ASN A 75 -5.66 3.65 -3.51
C ASN A 75 -4.46 2.85 -4.05
N VAL A 76 -4.05 1.77 -3.37
CA VAL A 76 -2.90 0.95 -3.79
C VAL A 76 -3.15 0.30 -5.14
N ASP A 77 -4.42 0.12 -5.52
CA ASP A 77 -4.80 -0.34 -6.84
C ASP A 77 -5.03 0.80 -7.86
N GLY A 78 -4.82 2.04 -7.45
CA GLY A 78 -5.07 3.23 -8.24
C GLY A 78 -6.54 3.63 -8.33
N ARG A 79 -7.42 3.10 -7.47
CA ARG A 79 -8.81 3.49 -7.30
C ARG A 79 -9.18 3.43 -5.82
N CYS A 80 -10.13 4.26 -5.40
CA CYS A 80 -10.78 4.16 -4.09
C CYS A 80 -12.25 3.79 -4.32
N SER A 81 -12.70 2.69 -3.72
CA SER A 81 -14.09 2.28 -3.76
C SER A 81 -14.97 3.18 -2.87
N PRO A 82 -16.29 3.25 -3.11
CA PRO A 82 -17.21 3.99 -2.22
C PRO A 82 -17.17 3.53 -0.76
N GLN A 83 -16.92 2.23 -0.54
CA GLN A 83 -16.79 1.63 0.79
C GLN A 83 -15.53 2.10 1.50
N GLU A 84 -14.38 2.09 0.80
CA GLU A 84 -13.11 2.62 1.30
C GLU A 84 -13.21 4.11 1.59
N HIS A 85 -13.74 4.90 0.66
CA HIS A 85 -13.96 6.34 0.85
C HIS A 85 -14.81 6.62 2.09
N SER A 86 -15.91 5.89 2.27
CA SER A 86 -16.78 6.03 3.45
C SER A 86 -16.04 5.68 4.74
N LEU A 87 -15.17 4.67 4.71
CA LEU A 87 -14.34 4.29 5.84
C LEU A 87 -13.28 5.35 6.16
N LEU A 88 -12.62 5.91 5.14
CA LEU A 88 -11.63 6.98 5.30
C LEU A 88 -12.27 8.24 5.89
N MET A 89 -13.46 8.64 5.42
CA MET A 89 -14.24 9.73 6.02
C MET A 89 -14.50 9.50 7.50
N ARG A 90 -14.87 8.27 7.88
CA ARG A 90 -15.08 7.90 9.28
C ARG A 90 -13.78 7.95 10.08
N ILE A 91 -12.68 7.40 9.57
CA ILE A 91 -11.36 7.44 10.21
C ILE A 91 -10.94 8.90 10.45
N ARG A 92 -11.06 9.76 9.44
CA ARG A 92 -10.73 11.19 9.54
C ARG A 92 -11.50 11.87 10.67
N ALA A 93 -12.81 11.62 10.73
CA ALA A 93 -13.67 12.18 11.76
C ALA A 93 -13.30 11.66 13.17
N GLU A 94 -13.05 10.36 13.32
CA GLU A 94 -12.67 9.76 14.61
C GLU A 94 -11.29 10.24 15.10
N LEU A 95 -10.36 10.52 14.18
CA LEU A 95 -9.04 11.07 14.50
C LEU A 95 -9.05 12.60 14.71
N ALA A 96 -10.18 13.25 14.49
CA ALA A 96 -10.35 14.71 14.60
C ALA A 96 -9.28 15.50 13.82
N LEU A 97 -8.92 15.01 12.62
CA LEU A 97 -7.92 15.65 11.78
C LEU A 97 -8.47 16.92 11.14
N PRO A 98 -7.64 17.98 10.99
CA PRO A 98 -8.08 19.21 10.35
C PRO A 98 -8.43 18.98 8.87
N ASP A 99 -9.44 19.70 8.40
CA ASP A 99 -9.86 19.71 6.99
C ASP A 99 -8.94 20.54 6.08
N ALA A 100 -7.62 20.41 6.26
CA ALA A 100 -6.64 21.17 5.49
C ALA A 100 -6.65 20.81 4.00
N VAL A 101 -6.83 19.53 3.67
CA VAL A 101 -6.95 19.03 2.30
C VAL A 101 -8.22 18.15 2.19
N PRO A 102 -9.11 18.39 1.21
CA PRO A 102 -10.24 17.51 0.95
C PRO A 102 -9.79 16.07 0.67
N LEU A 103 -10.55 15.08 1.17
CA LEU A 103 -10.16 13.67 1.02
C LEU A 103 -10.09 13.28 -0.46
N GLU A 104 -11.02 13.79 -1.26
CA GLU A 104 -11.12 13.52 -2.69
C GLU A 104 -9.86 13.96 -3.44
N VAL A 105 -9.26 15.10 -3.03
CA VAL A 105 -8.00 15.57 -3.62
C VAL A 105 -6.85 14.62 -3.28
N MET A 106 -6.80 14.13 -2.03
CA MET A 106 -5.78 13.17 -1.61
C MET A 106 -5.94 11.83 -2.35
N GLU A 107 -7.17 11.36 -2.52
CA GLU A 107 -7.50 10.14 -3.26
C GLU A 107 -7.10 10.27 -4.73
N GLU A 108 -7.45 11.38 -5.40
CA GLU A 108 -7.08 11.63 -6.80
C GLU A 108 -5.56 11.66 -7.00
N GLU A 109 -4.81 12.33 -6.12
CA GLU A 109 -3.35 12.38 -6.18
C GLU A 109 -2.71 10.99 -6.03
N TRP A 110 -3.20 10.19 -5.07
CA TRP A 110 -2.72 8.82 -4.86
C TRP A 110 -3.09 7.90 -6.01
N ALA A 111 -4.34 7.97 -6.49
CA ALA A 111 -4.83 7.18 -7.61
C ALA A 111 -3.99 7.45 -8.86
N HIS A 112 -3.77 8.72 -9.19
CA HIS A 112 -2.94 9.12 -10.34
C HIS A 112 -1.51 8.57 -10.21
N ARG A 113 -0.86 8.77 -9.06
CA ARG A 113 0.50 8.28 -8.81
C ARG A 113 0.60 6.77 -8.95
N MET A 114 -0.39 6.04 -8.45
CA MET A 114 -0.39 4.58 -8.49
C MET A 114 -0.63 4.07 -9.91
N GLN A 115 -1.51 4.71 -10.67
CA GLN A 115 -1.73 4.42 -12.09
C GLN A 115 -0.45 4.65 -12.91
N GLU A 116 0.27 5.75 -12.69
CA GLU A 116 1.56 6.00 -13.34
C GLU A 116 2.60 4.94 -12.98
N THR A 117 2.64 4.54 -11.71
CA THR A 117 3.57 3.52 -11.19
C THR A 117 3.28 2.15 -11.81
N ARG A 118 2.01 1.74 -11.84
CA ARG A 118 1.55 0.51 -12.50
C ARG A 118 1.88 0.53 -13.99
N ALA A 119 1.63 1.64 -14.68
CA ALA A 119 2.02 1.78 -16.10
C ALA A 119 3.55 1.67 -16.32
N ARG A 120 4.38 2.08 -15.36
CA ARG A 120 5.84 1.85 -15.43
C ARG A 120 6.20 0.39 -15.20
N ILE A 121 5.51 -0.28 -14.27
CA ILE A 121 5.66 -1.72 -14.01
C ILE A 121 5.28 -2.55 -15.23
N ASP A 122 4.19 -2.21 -15.91
CA ASP A 122 3.77 -2.89 -17.13
C ASP A 122 4.83 -2.76 -18.21
N ARG A 123 5.36 -1.54 -18.45
CA ARG A 123 6.42 -1.30 -19.43
C ARG A 123 7.70 -2.11 -19.17
N ILE A 124 8.12 -2.28 -17.91
CA ILE A 124 9.31 -3.10 -17.60
C ILE A 124 9.02 -4.60 -17.74
N SER A 125 7.77 -5.01 -17.50
CA SER A 125 7.33 -6.40 -17.66
C SER A 125 7.25 -6.76 -19.14
N ASP A 126 6.69 -5.89 -19.97
CA ASP A 126 6.67 -6.03 -21.44
C ASP A 126 8.09 -6.14 -21.99
N LYS A 127 9.00 -5.25 -21.56
CA LYS A 127 10.40 -5.31 -21.97
C LYS A 127 11.07 -6.63 -21.57
N PHE A 128 10.76 -7.15 -20.38
CA PHE A 128 11.26 -8.47 -19.94
C PHE A 128 10.73 -9.59 -20.84
N LEU A 129 9.44 -9.57 -21.19
CA LEU A 129 8.83 -10.56 -22.09
C LEU A 129 9.44 -10.50 -23.49
N ASP A 130 9.69 -9.30 -24.02
CA ASP A 130 10.40 -9.11 -25.31
C ASP A 130 11.83 -9.68 -25.26
N GLU A 131 12.57 -9.41 -24.18
CA GLU A 131 13.91 -9.97 -23.98
C GLU A 131 13.91 -11.49 -23.85
N MET A 132 12.87 -12.07 -23.22
CA MET A 132 12.68 -13.51 -23.11
C MET A 132 12.36 -14.15 -24.47
N ALA A 133 11.43 -13.57 -25.22
CA ALA A 133 11.07 -14.04 -26.56
C ALA A 133 12.26 -13.98 -27.53
N ALA A 134 13.11 -12.95 -27.42
CA ALA A 134 14.32 -12.84 -28.22
C ALA A 134 15.39 -13.91 -27.90
N ARG A 135 15.30 -14.60 -26.76
CA ARG A 135 16.32 -15.53 -26.24
C ARG A 135 15.82 -16.97 -26.06
N GLU A 136 14.65 -17.29 -26.63
CA GLU A 136 13.81 -18.48 -26.37
C GLU A 136 14.54 -19.84 -26.44
N THR A 137 15.73 -19.92 -27.06
CA THR A 137 16.50 -21.17 -27.24
C THR A 137 17.82 -21.27 -26.49
N VAL A 138 18.26 -20.25 -25.73
CA VAL A 138 19.66 -20.19 -25.21
C VAL A 138 19.78 -19.82 -23.71
N LEU A 139 18.68 -19.52 -23.02
CA LEU A 139 18.77 -19.16 -21.60
C LEU A 139 18.99 -20.38 -20.71
N SER A 140 20.11 -20.38 -19.97
CA SER A 140 20.26 -21.29 -18.84
C SER A 140 19.26 -20.94 -17.74
N GLN A 141 18.89 -21.92 -16.92
CA GLN A 141 18.01 -21.72 -15.77
C GLN A 141 18.52 -20.59 -14.85
N GLU A 142 19.83 -20.54 -14.57
CA GLU A 142 20.45 -19.50 -13.75
C GLU A 142 20.37 -18.09 -14.40
N ALA A 143 20.39 -18.01 -15.73
CA ALA A 143 20.20 -16.73 -16.42
C ALA A 143 18.74 -16.26 -16.31
N TYR A 144 17.77 -17.18 -16.45
CA TYR A 144 16.35 -16.89 -16.26
C TYR A 144 16.05 -16.41 -14.84
N GLU A 145 16.50 -17.15 -13.82
CA GLU A 145 16.28 -16.80 -12.41
C GLU A 145 16.85 -15.41 -12.07
N ARG A 146 18.03 -15.07 -12.61
CA ARG A 146 18.61 -13.73 -12.43
C ARG A 146 17.77 -12.62 -13.06
N MET A 147 17.20 -12.86 -14.25
CA MET A 147 16.35 -11.88 -14.92
C MET A 147 15.03 -11.68 -14.17
N VAL A 148 14.40 -12.77 -13.68
CA VAL A 148 13.18 -12.71 -12.86
C VAL A 148 13.46 -11.93 -11.57
N ALA A 149 14.53 -12.28 -10.84
CA ALA A 149 14.89 -11.57 -9.61
C ALA A 149 15.21 -10.08 -9.86
N ASP A 150 15.72 -9.73 -11.04
CA ASP A 150 15.94 -8.33 -11.41
C ASP A 150 14.65 -7.58 -11.72
N LEU A 151 13.70 -8.23 -12.41
CA LEU A 151 12.37 -7.70 -12.65
C LEU A 151 11.64 -7.44 -11.32
N GLU A 152 11.63 -8.42 -10.42
CA GLU A 152 11.02 -8.30 -9.09
C GLU A 152 11.62 -7.12 -8.30
N ARG A 153 12.95 -7.03 -8.23
CA ARG A 153 13.62 -5.89 -7.57
C ARG A 153 13.22 -4.54 -8.15
N LYS A 154 13.08 -4.44 -9.48
CA LYS A 154 12.66 -3.19 -10.16
C LYS A 154 11.21 -2.84 -9.86
N LYS A 155 10.31 -3.84 -9.87
CA LYS A 155 8.90 -3.66 -9.49
C LYS A 155 8.78 -3.16 -8.05
N ASP A 156 9.49 -3.80 -7.12
CA ASP A 156 9.51 -3.41 -5.70
C ASP A 156 10.10 -2.02 -5.46
N ALA A 157 11.09 -1.61 -6.25
CA ALA A 157 11.66 -0.27 -6.17
C ALA A 157 10.63 0.79 -6.61
N LEU A 158 9.96 0.58 -7.74
CA LEU A 158 8.93 1.50 -8.24
C LEU A 158 7.77 1.66 -7.26
N LEU A 159 7.31 0.56 -6.67
CA LEU A 159 6.25 0.60 -5.65
C LEU A 159 6.70 1.35 -4.39
N ARG A 160 7.93 1.12 -3.92
CA ARG A 160 8.48 1.84 -2.77
C ARG A 160 8.59 3.33 -3.02
N ASP A 161 9.08 3.74 -4.19
CA ASP A 161 9.22 5.15 -4.58
C ASP A 161 7.87 5.86 -4.62
N ALA A 162 6.82 5.18 -5.10
CA ALA A 162 5.46 5.72 -5.13
C ALA A 162 4.89 5.97 -3.73
N VAL A 163 5.25 5.12 -2.76
CA VAL A 163 4.80 5.24 -1.37
C VAL A 163 5.60 6.31 -0.59
N SER A 164 6.91 6.42 -0.85
CA SER A 164 7.80 7.33 -0.12
C SER A 164 7.78 8.79 -0.61
N SER A 165 7.36 9.06 -1.85
CA SER A 165 7.32 10.42 -2.43
C SER A 165 6.17 11.31 -1.91
N SER A 166 5.64 11.05 -0.72
CA SER A 166 4.52 11.80 -0.11
C SER A 166 4.94 12.87 0.91
N GLU A 167 6.24 13.10 1.04
CA GLU A 167 6.84 14.17 1.86
C GLU A 167 6.98 15.46 1.06
#